data_AF-A0A6A4WSZ6-F1
#
_entry.id   AF-A0A6A4WSZ6-F1
#
_cell.length_a   1.000
_cell.length_b   1.000
_cell.length_c   1.000
_cell.angle_alpha   90.00
_cell.angle_beta   90.00
_cell.angle_gamma   90.00
#
_symmetry.space_group_name_H-M   'P 1'
#
loop_
_entity.id
_entity.type
_entity.pdbx_description
1 polymer ?
#
loop_
_entity_poly.entity_id
_entity_poly.type
_entity_poly.pdbx_seq_one_letter_code
_entity_poly.pdbx_strand_id
1 'polypeptide(L)'
;MAYYRAMYKKVVFIVATDEPKFAMRSVPNKFGDVYYTSHKQDVSNPIAFDMAAISLCNHTIISVGTFSFWGSYLSGGMVVAPSRYQGDDPGRYDLEIKHWDRQQEWFSWS
;
A
#
# COMPACT_ATOMS: atom_id res chain seq x y z
N MET A 1 9.59 2.44 2.16
CA MET A 1 10.30 1.24 1.65
C MET A 1 11.67 1.03 2.29
N ALA A 2 12.54 2.04 2.42
CA ALA A 2 13.87 1.89 3.03
C ALA A 2 13.80 1.25 4.45
N TYR A 3 12.84 1.67 5.26
CA TYR A 3 12.51 1.06 6.56
C TYR A 3 12.39 -0.48 6.50
N TYR A 4 11.56 -1.00 5.59
CA TYR A 4 11.35 -2.44 5.42
C TYR A 4 12.59 -3.16 4.86
N ARG A 5 13.33 -2.52 3.96
CA ARG A 5 14.60 -3.06 3.45
C ARG A 5 15.67 -3.17 4.55
N ALA A 6 15.65 -2.27 5.54
CA ALA A 6 16.55 -2.34 6.69
C ALA A 6 16.12 -3.41 7.70
N MET A 7 14.81 -3.64 7.86
CA MET A 7 14.28 -4.64 8.79
C MET A 7 14.37 -6.09 8.28
N TYR A 8 14.19 -6.33 6.97
CA TYR A 8 14.09 -7.67 6.41
C TYR A 8 15.21 -7.97 5.41
N LYS A 9 15.83 -9.15 5.56
CA LYS A 9 16.90 -9.61 4.66
C LYS A 9 16.46 -9.80 3.21
N LYS A 10 15.19 -10.16 3.00
CA LYS A 10 14.55 -10.31 1.68
C LYS A 10 13.16 -9.71 1.76
N VAL A 11 12.90 -8.72 0.92
CA VAL A 11 11.60 -8.03 0.84
C VAL A 11 11.21 -7.88 -0.61
N VAL A 12 9.91 -7.99 -0.88
CA VAL A 12 9.30 -7.73 -2.19
C VAL A 12 8.21 -6.69 -1.97
N PHE A 13 8.17 -5.68 -2.84
CA PHE A 13 7.14 -4.65 -2.85
C PHE A 13 6.20 -4.91 -4.03
N ILE A 14 4.94 -5.16 -3.72
CA ILE A 14 3.87 -5.25 -4.71
C ILE A 14 3.18 -3.88 -4.77
N VAL A 15 3.07 -3.31 -5.97
CA VAL A 15 2.42 -2.02 -6.22
C VAL A 15 1.16 -2.24 -7.04
N ALA A 16 0.01 -1.99 -6.42
CA ALA A 16 -1.29 -1.94 -7.07
C ALA A 16 -1.71 -0.48 -7.23
N THR A 17 -2.07 -0.09 -8.45
CA THR A 17 -2.35 1.30 -8.81
C THR A 17 -3.11 1.37 -10.14
N ASP A 18 -4.02 2.33 -10.22
CA ASP A 18 -4.72 2.77 -11.44
C ASP A 18 -3.85 3.67 -12.34
N GLU A 19 -2.77 4.25 -11.81
CA GLU A 19 -1.82 5.10 -12.53
C GLU A 19 -0.40 4.48 -12.64
N PRO A 20 -0.23 3.35 -13.35
CA PRO A 20 1.05 2.63 -13.42
C PRO A 20 2.20 3.48 -13.93
N LYS A 21 1.94 4.36 -14.91
CA LYS A 21 2.97 5.25 -15.48
C LYS A 21 3.49 6.24 -14.44
N PHE A 22 2.62 6.79 -13.60
CA PHE A 22 3.02 7.69 -12.53
C PHE A 22 3.79 6.92 -11.46
N ALA A 23 3.26 5.78 -11.03
CA ALA A 23 3.87 4.95 -10.00
C ALA A 23 5.29 4.49 -10.39
N MET A 24 5.52 4.07 -11.64
CA MET A 24 6.86 3.69 -12.12
C MET A 24 7.88 4.82 -12.09
N ARG A 25 7.44 6.08 -12.28
CA ARG A 25 8.32 7.25 -12.16
C ARG A 25 8.60 7.59 -10.69
N SER A 26 7.57 7.52 -9.85
CA SER A 26 7.63 7.89 -8.43
C SER A 26 8.29 6.82 -7.55
N VAL A 27 8.23 5.55 -7.98
CA VAL A 27 8.72 4.37 -7.24
C VAL A 27 9.71 3.61 -8.13
N PRO A 28 10.94 4.14 -8.31
CA PRO A 28 11.93 3.52 -9.19
C PRO A 28 12.40 2.18 -8.62
N ASN A 29 12.40 1.14 -9.47
CA ASN A 29 12.82 -0.22 -9.11
C ASN A 29 14.35 -0.40 -9.11
N LYS A 30 15.07 0.43 -8.34
CA LYS A 30 16.55 0.43 -8.30
C LYS A 30 17.14 -0.87 -7.76
N PHE A 31 16.40 -1.59 -6.92
CA PHE A 31 16.86 -2.79 -6.21
C PHE A 31 16.30 -4.09 -6.81
N GLY A 32 15.48 -4.01 -7.86
CA GLY A 32 14.85 -5.18 -8.49
C GLY A 32 13.78 -5.87 -7.65
N ASP A 33 13.31 -5.24 -6.58
CA ASP A 33 12.39 -5.79 -5.59
C ASP A 33 10.96 -5.24 -5.70
N VAL A 34 10.67 -4.39 -6.69
CA VAL A 34 9.35 -3.78 -6.93
C VAL A 34 8.64 -4.42 -8.12
N TYR A 35 7.41 -4.86 -7.93
CA TYR A 35 6.57 -5.48 -8.95
C TYR A 35 5.20 -4.80 -9.00
N TYR A 36 4.69 -4.55 -10.21
CA TYR A 36 3.41 -3.89 -10.42
C TYR A 36 2.36 -4.91 -10.87
N THR A 37 1.20 -4.91 -10.24
CA THR A 37 0.10 -5.82 -10.58
C THR A 37 -0.56 -5.44 -11.92
N SER A 38 -0.57 -4.13 -12.22
CA SER A 38 -1.10 -3.50 -13.44
C SER A 38 -0.41 -3.93 -14.75
N HIS A 39 0.60 -4.79 -14.69
CA HIS A 39 1.19 -5.44 -15.86
C HIS A 39 0.47 -6.70 -16.34
N LYS A 40 -0.52 -7.23 -15.60
CA LYS A 40 -1.19 -8.47 -15.98
C LYS A 40 -2.41 -8.23 -16.88
N GLN A 41 -2.17 -8.24 -18.19
CA GLN A 41 -3.23 -8.13 -19.21
C GLN A 41 -4.10 -9.40 -19.31
N ASP A 42 -3.60 -10.55 -18.87
CA ASP A 42 -4.26 -11.86 -18.99
C ASP A 42 -5.21 -12.19 -17.82
N VAL A 43 -5.55 -11.20 -16.99
CA VAL A 43 -6.40 -11.42 -15.80
C VAL A 43 -7.80 -10.88 -16.08
N SER A 44 -8.81 -11.75 -15.93
CA SER A 44 -10.21 -11.42 -16.20
C SER A 44 -10.77 -10.32 -15.29
N ASN A 45 -10.23 -10.18 -14.07
CA ASN A 45 -10.59 -9.14 -13.12
C ASN A 45 -9.34 -8.55 -12.44
N PRO A 46 -8.75 -7.48 -13.00
CA PRO A 46 -7.53 -6.88 -12.46
C PRO A 46 -7.72 -6.25 -11.08
N ILE A 47 -8.90 -5.69 -10.78
CA ILE A 47 -9.18 -5.05 -9.48
C ILE A 47 -9.24 -6.10 -8.37
N ALA A 48 -9.91 -7.23 -8.62
CA ALA A 48 -9.95 -8.33 -7.66
C ALA A 48 -8.55 -8.96 -7.47
N PHE A 49 -7.75 -9.03 -8.54
CA PHE A 49 -6.37 -9.49 -8.45
C PHE A 49 -5.50 -8.57 -7.60
N ASP A 50 -5.63 -7.26 -7.77
CA ASP A 50 -4.93 -6.27 -6.95
C ASP A 50 -5.31 -6.40 -5.47
N MET A 51 -6.61 -6.51 -5.17
CA MET A 51 -7.10 -6.71 -3.80
C MET A 51 -6.55 -8.00 -3.18
N ALA A 52 -6.57 -9.11 -3.93
CA ALA A 52 -6.04 -10.38 -3.49
C ALA A 52 -4.52 -10.30 -3.23
N ALA A 53 -3.77 -9.65 -4.11
CA ALA A 53 -2.33 -9.45 -3.95
C ALA A 53 -2.01 -8.65 -2.68
N ILE A 54 -2.75 -7.58 -2.39
CA ILE A 54 -2.58 -6.79 -1.18
C ILE A 54 -2.95 -7.61 0.06
N SER A 55 -4.05 -8.36 0.04
CA SER A 55 -4.50 -9.18 1.18
C SER A 55 -3.52 -10.30 1.58
N LEU A 56 -2.61 -10.68 0.69
CA LEU A 56 -1.58 -11.69 0.95
C LEU A 56 -0.24 -11.08 1.41
N CYS A 57 -0.13 -9.76 1.44
CA CYS A 57 1.10 -9.09 1.89
C CYS A 57 1.28 -9.19 3.42
N ASN A 58 2.52 -9.32 3.88
CA ASN A 58 2.82 -9.33 5.32
C ASN A 58 2.64 -7.97 5.99
N HIS A 59 2.80 -6.89 5.21
CA HIS A 59 2.68 -5.50 5.63
C HIS A 59 2.19 -4.68 4.44
N THR A 60 1.51 -3.56 4.70
CA THR A 60 1.00 -2.68 3.65
C THR A 60 1.44 -1.24 3.85
N ILE A 61 1.66 -0.55 2.73
CA ILE A 61 1.83 0.91 2.66
C ILE A 61 0.68 1.37 1.79
N ILE A 62 -0.18 2.23 2.31
CA ILE A 62 -1.43 2.57 1.63
C ILE A 62 -1.59 4.07 1.44
N SER A 63 -2.39 4.45 0.44
CA SER A 63 -2.99 5.78 0.35
C SER A 63 -4.29 5.84 1.16
N VAL A 64 -4.81 7.04 1.39
CA VAL A 64 -6.16 7.20 1.95
C VAL A 64 -7.19 6.80 0.90
N GLY A 65 -7.99 5.77 1.19
CA GLY A 65 -9.11 5.35 0.36
C GLY A 65 -9.68 3.98 0.74
N THR A 66 -10.90 3.71 0.29
CA THR A 66 -11.64 2.48 0.62
C THR A 66 -10.96 1.21 0.10
N PHE A 67 -10.38 1.26 -1.11
CA PHE A 67 -9.68 0.11 -1.70
C PHE A 67 -8.46 -0.28 -0.85
N SER A 68 -7.61 0.70 -0.57
CA SER A 68 -6.45 0.63 0.31
C SER A 68 -6.80 0.12 1.72
N PHE A 69 -7.90 0.63 2.29
CA PHE A 69 -8.41 0.18 3.58
C PHE A 69 -8.74 -1.31 3.58
N TRP A 70 -9.58 -1.78 2.66
CA TRP A 70 -9.97 -3.20 2.64
C TRP A 70 -8.79 -4.13 2.34
N GLY A 71 -7.90 -3.75 1.42
CA GLY A 71 -6.70 -4.55 1.14
C GLY A 71 -5.80 -4.71 2.36
N SER A 72 -5.54 -3.60 3.08
CA SER A 72 -4.72 -3.61 4.29
C SER A 72 -5.39 -4.32 5.46
N TYR A 73 -6.68 -4.10 5.67
CA TYR A 73 -7.47 -4.79 6.70
C TYR A 73 -7.42 -6.31 6.52
N LEU A 74 -7.54 -6.79 5.28
CA LEU A 74 -7.46 -8.22 4.96
C LEU A 74 -6.04 -8.80 5.09
N SER A 75 -5.00 -7.97 4.95
CA SER A 75 -3.60 -8.39 5.08
C SER A 75 -3.19 -8.76 6.52
N GLY A 76 -3.85 -8.19 7.53
CA GLY A 76 -3.58 -8.45 8.94
C GLY A 76 -2.20 -8.01 9.46
N GLY A 77 -1.41 -7.32 8.63
CA GLY A 77 -0.08 -6.86 8.94
C GLY A 77 -0.02 -5.42 9.46
N MET A 78 1.21 -4.96 9.74
CA MET A 78 1.47 -3.52 9.96
C MET A 78 1.04 -2.70 8.73
N VAL A 79 0.32 -1.62 8.98
CA VAL A 79 -0.17 -0.71 7.94
C VAL A 79 0.47 0.66 8.12
N VAL A 80 1.21 1.11 7.11
CA VAL A 80 1.73 2.48 7.06
C VAL A 80 0.78 3.30 6.20
N ALA A 81 0.12 4.29 6.81
CA ALA A 81 -0.90 5.11 6.16
C ALA A 81 -0.65 6.60 6.43
N PRO A 82 -1.16 7.51 5.58
CA PRO A 82 -1.23 8.92 5.92
C PRO A 82 -2.03 9.12 7.21
N SER A 83 -1.59 10.02 8.07
CA SER A 83 -2.31 10.40 9.29
C SER A 83 -3.49 11.32 8.99
N ARG A 84 -3.62 11.84 7.77
CA ARG A 84 -4.69 12.75 7.35
C ARG A 84 -5.13 12.47 5.91
N TYR A 85 -6.36 12.88 5.61
CA TYR A 85 -6.93 12.79 4.26
C TYR A 85 -6.29 13.80 3.29
N GLN A 86 -6.04 15.03 3.75
CA GLN A 86 -5.41 16.10 2.96
C GLN A 86 -4.00 16.39 3.50
N GLY A 87 -3.06 16.54 2.58
CA GLY A 87 -1.70 16.97 2.87
C GLY A 87 -1.61 18.48 2.77
N ASP A 88 -1.88 19.19 3.86
CA ASP A 88 -1.93 20.65 3.87
C ASP A 88 -0.54 21.29 4.07
N ASP A 89 0.46 20.48 4.40
CA ASP A 89 1.83 20.92 4.67
C ASP A 89 2.87 20.00 3.97
N PRO A 90 3.55 20.48 2.91
CA PRO A 90 4.55 19.70 2.18
C PRO A 90 5.82 19.41 2.99
N GLY A 91 6.01 20.01 4.18
CA GLY A 91 7.17 19.81 5.04
C GLY A 91 7.00 18.71 6.10
N ARG A 92 5.80 18.16 6.29
CA ARG A 92 5.49 17.21 7.37
C ARG A 92 5.21 15.82 6.81
N TYR A 93 6.02 14.84 7.19
CA TYR A 93 5.76 13.43 6.90
C TYR A 93 4.67 12.93 7.86
N ASP A 94 3.43 13.15 7.45
CA ASP A 94 2.22 12.74 8.16
C ASP A 94 1.94 11.25 7.84
N LEU A 95 2.89 10.35 8.17
CA LEU A 95 2.72 8.90 8.09
C LEU A 95 2.62 8.29 9.49
N GLU A 96 1.61 7.45 9.68
CA GLU A 96 1.38 6.72 10.92
C GLU A 96 1.42 5.22 10.68
N ILE A 97 1.89 4.50 11.70
CA ILE A 97 1.74 3.05 11.78
C ILE A 97 0.38 2.79 12.43
N LYS A 98 -0.53 2.21 11.66
CA LYS A 98 -1.84 1.77 12.13
C LYS A 98 -1.76 0.28 12.47
N HIS A 99 -2.20 -0.04 13.68
CA HIS A 99 -2.53 -1.40 14.08
C HIS A 99 -4.05 -1.51 14.01
N TRP A 100 -4.53 -2.05 12.89
CA TRP A 100 -5.95 -2.28 12.70
C TRP A 100 -6.40 -3.45 13.58
N ASP A 101 -6.64 -3.17 14.85
CA ASP A 101 -7.44 -4.05 15.67
C ASP A 101 -8.81 -4.16 15.01
N ARG A 102 -9.39 -5.37 14.98
CA ARG A 102 -10.58 -5.73 14.18
C ARG A 102 -11.86 -4.91 14.47
N GLN A 103 -11.77 -3.83 15.24
CA GLN A 103 -12.85 -2.92 15.57
C GLN A 103 -12.34 -1.45 15.66
N GLN A 104 -12.83 -0.61 14.72
CA GLN A 104 -13.21 0.81 14.92
C GLN A 104 -12.29 2.01 14.61
N GLU A 105 -11.19 1.93 13.88
CA GLU A 105 -10.42 3.19 13.59
C GLU A 105 -10.83 3.96 12.32
N TRP A 106 -11.27 3.29 11.25
CA TRP A 106 -11.48 3.94 9.94
C TRP A 106 -12.68 4.89 9.93
N PHE A 107 -13.78 4.48 10.58
CA PHE A 107 -15.03 5.27 10.65
C PHE A 107 -14.91 6.53 11.50
N SER A 108 -13.79 6.76 12.20
CA SER A 108 -13.56 8.02 12.91
C SER A 108 -13.20 9.20 11.99
N TRP A 109 -12.88 8.91 10.72
CA TRP A 109 -12.48 9.90 9.70
C TRP A 109 -13.61 10.22 8.70
N SER A 110 -14.77 9.59 8.83
CA SER A 110 -15.96 9.75 7.98
C SER A 110 -17.08 10.45 8.72
#